data_AF-A0A1A0FIA3-F1
#
_entry.id   AF-A0A1A0FIA3-F1
#
_cell.length_a   1.000
_cell.length_b   1.000
_cell.length_c   1.000
_cell.angle_alpha   90.00
_cell.angle_beta   90.00
_cell.angle_gamma   90.00
#
_symmetry.space_group_name_H-M   'P 1'
#
loop_
_entity.id
_entity.type
_entity.pdbx_description
1 polymer ?
#
loop_
_entity_poly.entity_id
_entity_poly.type
_entity_poly.pdbx_seq_one_letter_code
_entity_poly.pdbx_strand_id
1 'polypeptide(L)'
;MVALPTIAVTAARFINLCSGQLRERHAPLAMAGCMVVVLSGCATSAPQGDTPDDYFARSMPGLPDDWKTQMSPFDGQYDAFGNWQASPTEQVREALLAQHEQWVGTPYRLGGTTQRGIDCSALVRNIFRDTFELELPRSTRGQIHEGRPIDRQELQAGDLVFFRPPGAYNHVGIYVGDGHFLHASTSQGVIISSLDNVYWKRYYWQSRRPLAPSHMAKLKDSSSLNASRSM
;
A
#
# COMPACT_ATOMS: atom_id res chain seq x y z
N MET A 1 -42.43 -50.49 6.07
CA MET A 1 -41.47 -51.58 5.89
C MET A 1 -40.79 -51.42 4.54
N VAL A 2 -39.58 -50.86 4.46
CA VAL A 2 -38.45 -51.30 3.61
C VAL A 2 -37.18 -50.73 4.25
N ALA A 3 -36.15 -51.56 4.29
CA ALA A 3 -34.96 -51.50 5.13
C ALA A 3 -33.85 -50.55 4.65
N LEU A 4 -32.98 -50.19 5.60
CA LEU A 4 -31.66 -49.58 5.43
C LEU A 4 -30.69 -50.49 4.64
N PRO A 5 -29.52 -49.96 4.24
CA PRO A 5 -28.35 -50.42 4.99
C PRO A 5 -27.33 -49.33 5.36
N THR A 6 -26.70 -49.63 6.48
CA THR A 6 -25.56 -49.04 7.18
C THR A 6 -24.24 -49.24 6.42
N ILE A 7 -23.37 -48.23 6.35
CA ILE A 7 -21.90 -48.44 6.19
C ILE A 7 -21.15 -47.45 7.09
N ALA A 8 -20.31 -48.01 7.95
CA ALA A 8 -19.33 -47.34 8.80
C ALA A 8 -17.92 -47.79 8.37
N VAL A 9 -16.95 -46.87 8.24
CA VAL A 9 -15.49 -47.14 8.15
C VAL A 9 -14.77 -45.85 8.60
N THR A 10 -14.23 -45.74 9.81
CA THR A 10 -12.86 -46.07 10.31
C THR A 10 -11.91 -44.87 10.33
N ALA A 11 -11.29 -44.68 11.50
CA ALA A 11 -10.32 -43.66 11.87
C ALA A 11 -8.89 -43.94 11.37
N ALA A 12 -8.07 -42.90 11.24
CA ALA A 12 -6.61 -43.01 11.34
C ALA A 12 -6.00 -41.70 11.91
N ARG A 13 -5.27 -41.86 13.02
CA ARG A 13 -4.34 -40.89 13.61
C ARG A 13 -2.98 -41.00 12.92
N PHE A 14 -2.24 -39.91 12.79
CA PHE A 14 -0.77 -39.93 12.72
C PHE A 14 -0.18 -38.74 13.48
N ILE A 15 0.95 -39.01 14.14
CA ILE A 15 1.71 -38.21 15.13
C ILE A 15 3.10 -37.91 14.55
N ASN A 16 3.69 -36.77 14.96
CA ASN A 16 5.12 -36.43 15.19
C ASN A 16 5.53 -35.09 14.53
N LEU A 17 6.06 -34.05 15.18
CA LEU A 17 7.19 -33.81 16.14
C LEU A 17 8.58 -33.60 15.49
N CYS A 18 9.30 -32.62 16.08
CA CYS A 18 10.74 -32.27 15.99
C CYS A 18 11.22 -31.56 14.71
N SER A 19 12.24 -30.70 14.68
CA SER A 19 13.07 -29.88 15.61
C SER A 19 14.21 -29.33 14.73
N GLY A 20 14.79 -28.15 15.01
CA GLY A 20 16.10 -27.81 14.39
C GLY A 20 16.49 -26.33 14.35
N GLN A 21 17.36 -25.94 15.28
CA GLN A 21 18.10 -24.67 15.37
C GLN A 21 19.43 -24.70 14.59
N LEU A 22 20.15 -23.54 14.59
CA LEU A 22 21.61 -23.30 14.37
C LEU A 22 21.99 -22.87 12.93
N ARG A 23 22.93 -21.95 12.64
CA ARG A 23 23.95 -21.20 13.41
C ARG A 23 24.71 -20.23 12.47
N GLU A 24 25.03 -19.05 12.99
CA GLU A 24 26.15 -18.11 12.75
C GLU A 24 27.30 -18.49 11.77
N ARG A 25 27.92 -17.49 11.09
CA ARG A 25 29.34 -17.05 11.29
C ARG A 25 30.01 -16.26 10.12
N HIS A 26 30.59 -15.11 10.50
CA HIS A 26 31.97 -14.60 10.24
C HIS A 26 32.41 -13.98 8.89
N ALA A 27 32.91 -12.73 9.02
CA ALA A 27 33.87 -12.04 8.15
C ALA A 27 35.31 -12.56 8.34
N PRO A 28 36.28 -12.16 7.48
CA PRO A 28 37.42 -11.41 8.02
C PRO A 28 38.07 -10.34 7.10
N LEU A 29 38.83 -9.51 7.81
CA LEU A 29 39.81 -8.46 7.49
C LEU A 29 41.01 -8.95 6.64
N ALA A 30 41.63 -8.06 5.85
CA ALA A 30 43.05 -8.17 5.46
C ALA A 30 43.68 -6.80 5.16
N MET A 31 44.88 -6.60 5.72
CA MET A 31 45.75 -5.41 5.72
C MET A 31 46.86 -5.52 4.67
N ALA A 32 47.29 -4.39 4.09
CA ALA A 32 48.67 -4.07 3.62
C ALA A 32 48.61 -2.70 2.90
N GLY A 33 49.50 -1.71 3.02
CA GLY A 33 50.86 -1.66 3.55
C GLY A 33 51.82 -1.11 2.48
N CYS A 34 52.17 0.18 2.58
CA CYS A 34 53.37 0.88 2.08
C CYS A 34 53.73 0.85 0.57
N MET A 35 53.89 2.03 -0.07
CA MET A 35 55.20 2.50 -0.61
C MET A 35 55.09 3.93 -1.21
N VAL A 36 56.07 4.77 -0.90
CA VAL A 36 56.25 6.17 -1.31
C VAL A 36 56.96 6.26 -2.67
N VAL A 37 56.55 7.15 -3.58
CA VAL A 37 57.46 7.85 -4.52
C VAL A 37 56.90 9.25 -4.86
N VAL A 38 57.77 10.25 -4.69
CA VAL A 38 57.62 11.71 -4.95
C VAL A 38 57.76 11.99 -6.46
N LEU A 39 57.19 13.07 -7.01
CA LEU A 39 57.82 13.95 -8.02
C LEU A 39 56.95 15.21 -8.31
N SER A 40 57.63 16.28 -8.70
CA SER A 40 57.37 17.72 -8.56
C SER A 40 56.75 18.46 -9.77
N GLY A 41 55.97 19.53 -9.48
CA GLY A 41 55.85 20.83 -10.22
C GLY A 41 55.10 20.86 -11.57
N CYS A 42 54.53 21.96 -12.10
CA CYS A 42 54.22 23.34 -11.68
C CYS A 42 53.18 23.96 -12.67
N ALA A 43 52.36 24.91 -12.19
CA ALA A 43 51.77 26.10 -12.85
C ALA A 43 50.86 25.98 -14.10
N THR A 44 49.67 26.62 -14.08
CA THR A 44 49.47 27.98 -14.63
C THR A 44 48.02 28.51 -14.54
N SER A 45 47.90 29.76 -14.08
CA SER A 45 46.93 30.85 -14.36
C SER A 45 45.39 30.66 -14.40
N ALA A 46 44.71 31.37 -13.48
CA ALA A 46 43.36 31.93 -13.57
C ALA A 46 43.29 33.14 -14.53
N PRO A 47 42.09 33.61 -14.97
CA PRO A 47 41.44 34.78 -14.33
C PRO A 47 39.89 34.70 -14.28
N GLN A 48 39.26 34.93 -13.12
CA GLN A 48 38.64 36.20 -12.65
C GLN A 48 37.32 36.61 -13.33
N GLY A 49 36.28 36.66 -12.50
CA GLY A 49 35.05 37.44 -12.72
C GLY A 49 34.53 37.88 -11.36
N ASP A 50 34.52 39.21 -11.16
CA ASP A 50 34.35 39.93 -9.91
C ASP A 50 32.95 39.86 -9.26
N THR A 51 32.96 40.14 -7.96
CA THR A 51 31.98 39.99 -6.86
C THR A 51 30.74 40.90 -6.93
N PRO A 52 29.71 40.67 -6.08
CA PRO A 52 29.64 41.50 -4.86
C PRO A 52 29.24 40.75 -3.57
N ASP A 53 30.16 40.85 -2.60
CA ASP A 53 29.94 41.20 -1.20
C ASP A 53 28.97 40.34 -0.36
N ASP A 54 29.45 39.16 0.04
CA ASP A 54 28.82 38.34 1.07
C ASP A 54 28.90 39.10 2.41
N TYR A 55 27.77 39.69 2.82
CA TYR A 55 27.60 40.36 4.11
C TYR A 55 28.02 39.51 5.33
N PHE A 56 28.10 38.18 5.17
CA PHE A 56 28.56 37.21 6.18
C PHE A 56 30.09 36.99 6.22
N ALA A 57 30.87 37.54 5.28
CA ALA A 57 32.32 37.32 5.20
C ALA A 57 33.16 38.33 6.00
N ARG A 58 32.54 39.23 6.77
CA ARG A 58 33.28 40.12 7.67
C ARG A 58 33.84 39.33 8.85
N SER A 59 35.15 39.19 8.90
CA SER A 59 35.89 38.65 10.04
C SER A 59 35.60 39.48 11.29
N MET A 60 34.92 38.89 12.27
CA MET A 60 34.81 39.46 13.62
C MET A 60 36.16 39.32 14.34
N PRO A 61 36.74 40.41 14.89
CA PRO A 61 38.02 40.33 15.59
C PRO A 61 37.88 39.54 16.90
N GLY A 62 38.66 38.48 17.06
CA GLY A 62 38.77 37.73 18.33
C GLY A 62 38.26 36.29 18.32
N LEU A 63 37.93 35.72 17.15
CA LEU A 63 37.67 34.29 17.01
C LEU A 63 38.81 33.60 16.26
N PRO A 64 39.28 32.42 16.70
CA PRO A 64 40.33 31.67 16.01
C PRO A 64 39.88 31.25 14.59
N ASP A 65 40.84 31.18 13.67
CA ASP A 65 40.63 30.97 12.23
C ASP A 65 39.97 29.62 11.87
N ASP A 66 39.76 28.75 12.85
CA ASP A 66 39.15 27.43 12.72
C ASP A 66 37.63 27.39 13.03
N TRP A 67 37.00 28.53 13.34
CA TRP A 67 35.58 28.53 13.71
C TRP A 67 34.64 28.07 12.57
N LYS A 68 35.04 28.22 11.30
CA LYS A 68 34.31 27.66 10.14
C LYS A 68 34.32 26.12 10.13
N THR A 69 35.28 25.50 10.80
CA THR A 69 35.46 24.04 10.84
C THR A 69 34.82 23.41 12.09
N GLN A 70 34.27 24.24 12.98
CA GLN A 70 33.59 23.81 14.21
C GLN A 70 32.08 24.07 14.23
N MET A 71 31.49 24.49 13.11
CA MET A 71 30.14 24.02 12.80
C MET A 71 30.32 22.61 12.25
N SER A 72 30.04 21.61 13.10
CA SER A 72 29.86 20.23 12.66
C SER A 72 29.00 20.25 11.39
N PRO A 73 29.33 19.47 10.35
CA PRO A 73 28.39 19.28 9.26
C PRO A 73 27.12 18.74 9.92
N PHE A 74 26.07 19.56 9.97
CA PHE A 74 24.72 19.04 10.02
C PHE A 74 24.37 18.65 8.57
N ASP A 75 25.24 17.86 7.94
CA ASP A 75 25.16 17.38 6.57
C ASP A 75 24.93 15.87 6.63
N GLY A 76 23.79 15.48 7.20
CA GLY A 76 23.43 14.06 7.30
C GLY A 76 22.05 13.76 7.88
N GLN A 77 21.22 14.78 8.14
CA GLN A 77 19.89 14.54 8.73
C GLN A 77 18.79 15.46 8.19
N TYR A 78 18.90 15.89 6.93
CA TYR A 78 17.76 16.43 6.19
C TYR A 78 17.25 15.48 5.09
N ASP A 79 17.99 14.42 4.74
CA ASP A 79 17.49 13.34 3.87
C ASP A 79 16.51 12.39 4.59
N ALA A 80 16.45 12.46 5.93
CA ALA A 80 15.52 11.66 6.75
C ALA A 80 14.09 12.22 6.81
N PHE A 81 13.85 13.43 6.32
CA PHE A 81 12.49 13.99 6.12
C PHE A 81 12.07 14.00 4.65
N GLY A 82 12.90 13.47 3.76
CA GLY A 82 12.80 13.61 2.31
C GLY A 82 12.40 12.35 1.56
N ASN A 83 11.53 11.48 2.10
CA ASN A 83 10.67 10.62 1.28
C ASN A 83 9.64 9.86 2.16
N TRP A 84 8.72 10.57 2.82
CA TRP A 84 7.51 9.93 3.35
C TRP A 84 6.52 9.65 2.20
N GLN A 85 6.96 8.92 1.18
CA GLN A 85 6.05 8.37 0.20
C GLN A 85 5.18 7.35 0.92
N ALA A 86 3.89 7.67 1.04
CA ALA A 86 2.88 6.77 1.58
C ALA A 86 3.06 5.37 0.98
N SER A 87 2.95 4.33 1.82
CA SER A 87 3.10 2.96 1.33
C SER A 87 2.15 2.71 0.15
N PRO A 88 2.44 1.77 -0.77
CA PRO A 88 1.52 1.46 -1.86
C PRO A 88 0.09 1.20 -1.37
N THR A 89 -0.06 0.57 -0.20
CA THR A 89 -1.35 0.31 0.44
C THR A 89 -2.02 1.58 0.94
N GLU A 90 -1.27 2.52 1.52
CA GLU A 90 -1.82 3.82 1.93
C GLU A 90 -2.30 4.64 0.72
N GLN A 91 -1.56 4.64 -0.39
CA GLN A 91 -1.99 5.34 -1.60
C GLN A 91 -3.29 4.75 -2.17
N VAL A 92 -3.43 3.41 -2.16
CA VAL A 92 -4.68 2.75 -2.56
C VAL A 92 -5.82 3.12 -1.61
N ARG A 93 -5.56 3.14 -0.30
CA ARG A 93 -6.54 3.55 0.72
C ARG A 93 -7.05 4.97 0.47
N GLU A 94 -6.15 5.93 0.30
CA GLU A 94 -6.53 7.33 0.02
C GLU A 94 -7.34 7.46 -1.27
N ALA A 95 -6.95 6.75 -2.33
CA ALA A 95 -7.72 6.74 -3.58
C ALA A 95 -9.14 6.16 -3.40
N LEU A 96 -9.29 5.11 -2.59
CA LEU A 96 -10.60 4.53 -2.27
C LEU A 96 -11.45 5.46 -1.40
N LEU A 97 -10.84 6.22 -0.48
CA LEU A 97 -11.54 7.22 0.32
C LEU A 97 -12.03 8.39 -0.54
N ALA A 98 -11.22 8.87 -1.49
CA ALA A 98 -11.64 9.87 -2.46
C ALA A 98 -12.80 9.37 -3.33
N GLN A 99 -12.80 8.10 -3.74
CA GLN A 99 -13.93 7.49 -4.43
C GLN A 99 -15.16 7.39 -3.52
N HIS A 100 -15.00 7.02 -2.25
CA HIS A 100 -16.11 7.03 -1.30
C HIS A 100 -16.78 8.40 -1.21
N GLU A 101 -16.03 9.50 -1.14
CA GLU A 101 -16.59 10.86 -1.12
C GLU A 101 -17.47 11.18 -2.34
N GLN A 102 -17.14 10.63 -3.51
CA GLN A 102 -17.94 10.81 -4.72
C GLN A 102 -19.23 9.97 -4.75
N TRP A 103 -19.24 8.85 -4.04
CA TRP A 103 -20.33 7.87 -4.10
C TRP A 103 -21.22 7.86 -2.85
N VAL A 104 -20.72 8.36 -1.71
CA VAL A 104 -21.37 8.29 -0.40
C VAL A 104 -22.84 8.72 -0.47
N GLY A 105 -23.71 7.92 0.13
CA GLY A 105 -25.16 8.16 0.15
C GLY A 105 -25.90 7.83 -1.16
N THR A 106 -25.21 7.47 -2.24
CA THR A 106 -25.87 6.99 -3.47
C THR A 106 -26.80 5.81 -3.13
N PRO A 107 -28.10 5.86 -3.45
CA PRO A 107 -29.03 4.80 -3.10
C PRO A 107 -28.68 3.45 -3.73
N TYR A 108 -29.00 2.36 -3.03
CA TYR A 108 -28.85 1.04 -3.63
C TYR A 108 -29.93 0.80 -4.69
N ARG A 109 -29.51 0.33 -5.87
CA ARG A 109 -30.43 -0.15 -6.92
C ARG A 109 -29.82 -1.34 -7.64
N LEU A 110 -30.46 -2.50 -7.52
CA LEU A 110 -30.03 -3.70 -8.24
C LEU A 110 -29.96 -3.43 -9.75
N GLY A 111 -28.83 -3.76 -10.38
CA GLY A 111 -28.58 -3.46 -11.79
C GLY A 111 -28.10 -2.03 -12.06
N GLY A 112 -28.23 -1.11 -11.10
CA GLY A 112 -27.83 0.29 -11.23
C GLY A 112 -26.31 0.47 -11.31
N THR A 113 -25.89 1.52 -12.01
CA THR A 113 -24.48 1.82 -12.31
C THR A 113 -24.13 3.31 -12.16
N THR A 114 -25.04 4.13 -11.62
CA THR A 114 -24.94 5.60 -11.62
C THR A 114 -25.18 6.19 -10.23
N GLN A 115 -24.89 7.48 -10.03
CA GLN A 115 -25.17 8.18 -8.76
C GLN A 115 -26.67 8.32 -8.43
N ARG A 116 -27.59 7.99 -9.36
CA ARG A 116 -29.03 7.89 -9.06
C ARG A 116 -29.42 6.53 -8.45
N GLY A 117 -28.50 5.58 -8.42
CA GLY A 117 -28.75 4.23 -7.96
C GLY A 117 -27.67 3.27 -8.45
N ILE A 118 -27.04 2.56 -7.53
CA ILE A 118 -25.94 1.63 -7.83
C ILE A 118 -26.07 0.33 -7.02
N ASP A 119 -25.65 -0.81 -7.59
CA ASP A 119 -25.51 -2.05 -6.81
C ASP A 119 -24.08 -2.30 -6.34
N CYS A 120 -23.91 -3.29 -5.46
CA CYS A 120 -22.62 -3.60 -4.85
C CYS A 120 -21.53 -3.95 -5.87
N SER A 121 -21.85 -4.81 -6.84
CA SER A 121 -20.91 -5.21 -7.89
C SER A 121 -20.58 -4.09 -8.87
N ALA A 122 -21.55 -3.22 -9.19
CA ALA A 122 -21.35 -2.07 -10.06
C ALA A 122 -20.47 -1.00 -9.39
N LEU A 123 -20.66 -0.76 -8.08
CA LEU A 123 -19.82 0.14 -7.31
C LEU A 123 -18.36 -0.31 -7.37
N VAL A 124 -18.11 -1.59 -7.08
CA VAL A 124 -16.77 -2.18 -7.17
C VAL A 124 -16.21 -2.02 -8.57
N ARG A 125 -16.96 -2.38 -9.61
CA ARG A 125 -16.49 -2.27 -10.99
C ARG A 125 -16.14 -0.83 -11.37
N ASN A 126 -16.99 0.14 -11.03
CA ASN A 126 -16.76 1.55 -11.36
C ASN A 126 -15.50 2.07 -10.68
N ILE A 127 -15.36 1.86 -9.37
CA ILE A 127 -14.18 2.31 -8.62
C ILE A 127 -12.89 1.71 -9.18
N PHE A 128 -12.90 0.41 -9.48
CA PHE A 128 -11.71 -0.26 -10.02
C PHE A 128 -11.34 0.18 -11.44
N ARG A 129 -12.34 0.38 -12.29
CA ARG A 129 -12.12 0.94 -13.64
C ARG A 129 -11.53 2.34 -13.56
N ASP A 130 -12.17 3.21 -12.78
CA ASP A 130 -11.88 4.65 -12.80
C ASP A 130 -10.57 4.98 -12.04
N THR A 131 -10.22 4.18 -11.03
CA THR A 131 -9.05 4.44 -10.17
C THR A 131 -7.83 3.61 -10.57
N PHE A 132 -8.03 2.36 -11.00
CA PHE A 132 -6.96 1.38 -11.20
C PHE A 132 -6.88 0.86 -12.63
N GLU A 133 -7.70 1.38 -13.55
CA GLU A 133 -7.81 0.92 -14.94
C GLU A 133 -8.07 -0.61 -15.04
N LEU A 134 -8.74 -1.18 -14.03
CA LEU A 134 -9.01 -2.61 -13.96
C LEU A 134 -10.50 -2.88 -14.19
N GLU A 135 -10.82 -3.49 -15.32
CA GLU A 135 -12.19 -3.93 -15.63
C GLU A 135 -12.54 -5.22 -14.89
N LEU A 136 -13.41 -5.11 -13.89
CA LEU A 136 -13.96 -6.27 -13.19
C LEU A 136 -15.30 -6.71 -13.82
N PRO A 137 -15.66 -8.01 -13.71
CA PRO A 137 -16.96 -8.50 -14.15
C PRO A 137 -18.12 -7.73 -13.52
N ARG A 138 -19.22 -7.58 -14.26
CA ARG A 138 -20.40 -6.83 -13.81
C ARG A 138 -21.09 -7.44 -12.58
N SER A 139 -21.00 -8.75 -12.39
CA SER A 139 -21.75 -9.45 -11.32
C SER A 139 -20.83 -9.90 -10.19
N THR A 140 -21.37 -9.96 -8.97
CA THR A 140 -20.68 -10.55 -7.81
C THR A 140 -20.19 -11.97 -8.10
N ARG A 141 -20.95 -12.75 -8.88
CA ARG A 141 -20.57 -14.12 -9.26
C ARG A 141 -19.35 -14.17 -10.17
N GLY A 142 -19.11 -13.16 -11.00
CA GLY A 142 -17.85 -13.06 -11.74
C GLY A 142 -16.71 -12.62 -10.81
N GLN A 143 -16.96 -11.56 -10.02
CA GLN A 143 -15.94 -10.96 -9.15
C GLN A 143 -15.35 -11.93 -8.11
N ILE A 144 -16.09 -12.93 -7.63
CA ILE A 144 -15.56 -13.95 -6.70
C ILE A 144 -14.42 -14.79 -7.27
N HIS A 145 -14.22 -14.78 -8.59
CA HIS A 145 -13.16 -15.51 -9.30
C HIS A 145 -11.98 -14.62 -9.72
N GLU A 146 -12.08 -13.32 -9.50
CA GLU A 146 -11.04 -12.37 -9.90
C GLU A 146 -9.91 -12.31 -8.88
N GLY A 147 -8.67 -12.42 -9.35
CA GLY A 147 -7.49 -12.34 -8.50
C GLY A 147 -7.25 -13.55 -7.59
N ARG A 148 -6.27 -13.40 -6.70
CA ARG A 148 -5.85 -14.49 -5.78
C ARG A 148 -6.71 -14.51 -4.50
N PRO A 149 -7.00 -15.69 -3.93
CA PRO A 149 -7.64 -15.77 -2.61
C PRO A 149 -6.73 -15.19 -1.53
N ILE A 150 -7.31 -14.54 -0.53
CA ILE A 150 -6.62 -13.90 0.59
C ILE A 150 -7.30 -14.28 1.90
N ASP A 151 -6.49 -14.60 2.91
CA ASP A 151 -6.97 -14.82 4.26
C ASP A 151 -7.35 -13.50 4.95
N ARG A 152 -8.34 -13.53 5.84
CA ARG A 152 -8.88 -12.32 6.49
C ARG A 152 -7.80 -11.52 7.21
N GLN A 153 -6.79 -12.19 7.75
CA GLN A 153 -5.67 -11.59 8.48
C GLN A 153 -4.66 -10.88 7.56
N GLU A 154 -4.67 -11.18 6.26
CA GLU A 154 -3.76 -10.64 5.25
C GLU A 154 -4.40 -9.54 4.39
N LEU A 155 -5.61 -9.10 4.76
CA LEU A 155 -6.36 -8.08 4.04
C LEU A 155 -5.58 -6.76 3.94
N GLN A 156 -5.54 -6.22 2.72
CA GLN A 156 -4.93 -4.94 2.40
C GLN A 156 -5.93 -4.08 1.63
N ALA A 157 -5.78 -2.75 1.73
CA ALA A 157 -6.64 -1.82 1.00
C ALA A 157 -6.68 -2.18 -0.49
N GLY A 158 -7.89 -2.23 -1.06
CA GLY A 158 -8.14 -2.70 -2.43
C GLY A 158 -8.44 -4.19 -2.57
N ASP A 159 -8.44 -4.97 -1.49
CA ASP A 159 -8.97 -6.34 -1.54
C ASP A 159 -10.50 -6.35 -1.59
N LEU A 160 -11.08 -7.32 -2.31
CA LEU A 160 -12.52 -7.54 -2.35
C LEU A 160 -12.93 -8.47 -1.23
N VAL A 161 -13.90 -8.04 -0.43
CA VAL A 161 -14.53 -8.84 0.63
C VAL A 161 -15.92 -9.29 0.19
N PHE A 162 -16.20 -10.57 0.33
CA PHE A 162 -17.46 -11.18 -0.11
C PHE A 162 -18.25 -11.72 1.08
N PHE A 163 -19.57 -11.57 1.00
CA PHE A 163 -20.49 -11.97 2.04
C PHE A 163 -21.66 -12.79 1.48
N ARG A 164 -22.22 -13.65 2.32
CA ARG A 164 -23.42 -14.46 2.06
C ARG A 164 -24.53 -14.08 3.04
N PRO A 165 -25.10 -12.86 2.94
CA PRO A 165 -26.23 -12.47 3.76
C PRO A 165 -27.47 -13.36 3.46
N PRO A 166 -28.47 -13.39 4.34
CA PRO A 166 -29.71 -14.12 4.09
C PRO A 166 -30.38 -13.59 2.81
N GLY A 167 -30.72 -14.49 1.89
CA GLY A 167 -31.34 -14.15 0.62
C GLY A 167 -30.67 -14.84 -0.57
N ALA A 168 -31.03 -14.42 -1.77
CA ALA A 168 -30.62 -15.07 -3.01
C ALA A 168 -29.30 -14.54 -3.60
N TYR A 169 -28.72 -13.48 -3.03
CA TYR A 169 -27.60 -12.76 -3.65
C TYR A 169 -26.40 -12.67 -2.73
N ASN A 170 -25.21 -12.90 -3.31
CA ASN A 170 -23.95 -12.60 -2.66
C ASN A 170 -23.69 -11.10 -2.66
N HIS A 171 -23.08 -10.61 -1.61
CA HIS A 171 -22.70 -9.20 -1.46
C HIS A 171 -21.18 -9.04 -1.58
N VAL A 172 -20.74 -7.87 -2.04
CA VAL A 172 -19.32 -7.53 -2.21
C VAL A 172 -19.05 -6.11 -1.73
N GLY A 173 -17.84 -5.90 -1.20
CA GLY A 173 -17.29 -4.59 -0.89
C GLY A 173 -15.79 -4.55 -1.10
N ILE A 174 -15.22 -3.36 -1.01
CA ILE A 174 -13.79 -3.10 -1.14
C ILE A 174 -13.24 -2.82 0.25
N TYR A 175 -12.26 -3.61 0.70
CA TYR A 175 -11.56 -3.35 1.95
C TYR A 175 -10.75 -2.06 1.83
N VAL A 176 -10.91 -1.15 2.79
CA VAL A 176 -10.23 0.16 2.79
C VAL A 176 -9.11 0.24 3.83
N GLY A 177 -8.91 -0.81 4.62
CA GLY A 177 -7.97 -0.82 5.74
C GLY A 177 -8.66 -0.82 7.11
N ASP A 178 -7.88 -1.04 8.16
CA ASP A 178 -8.32 -0.90 9.56
C ASP A 178 -9.61 -1.66 9.94
N GLY A 179 -9.88 -2.81 9.31
CA GLY A 179 -11.11 -3.57 9.54
C GLY A 179 -12.36 -2.98 8.88
N HIS A 180 -12.22 -2.02 7.98
CA HIS A 180 -13.33 -1.32 7.32
C HIS A 180 -13.42 -1.65 5.83
N PHE A 181 -14.63 -1.56 5.27
CA PHE A 181 -14.87 -1.79 3.85
C PHE A 181 -15.97 -0.89 3.28
N LEU A 182 -15.75 -0.42 2.06
CA LEU A 182 -16.66 0.38 1.25
C LEU A 182 -17.61 -0.53 0.48
N HIS A 183 -18.92 -0.26 0.53
CA HIS A 183 -19.92 -1.03 -0.20
C HIS A 183 -21.22 -0.25 -0.43
N ALA A 184 -22.07 -0.75 -1.32
CA ALA A 184 -23.44 -0.27 -1.46
C ALA A 184 -24.38 -1.06 -0.53
N SER A 185 -24.81 -0.46 0.58
CA SER A 185 -25.80 -1.01 1.51
C SER A 185 -27.20 -0.90 0.94
N THR A 186 -27.99 -1.97 1.02
CA THR A 186 -29.38 -1.98 0.53
C THR A 186 -30.29 -0.98 1.24
N SER A 187 -29.98 -0.62 2.48
CA SER A 187 -30.79 0.32 3.29
C SER A 187 -30.20 1.72 3.39
N GLN A 188 -28.87 1.86 3.33
CA GLN A 188 -28.18 3.13 3.59
C GLN A 188 -27.46 3.70 2.37
N GLY A 189 -27.51 3.02 1.23
CA GLY A 189 -26.75 3.43 0.05
C GLY A 189 -25.26 3.14 0.21
N VAL A 190 -24.41 3.85 -0.52
CA VAL A 190 -22.95 3.69 -0.44
C VAL A 190 -22.42 4.23 0.88
N ILE A 191 -21.78 3.36 1.65
CA ILE A 191 -21.24 3.64 2.98
C ILE A 191 -19.95 2.84 3.23
N ILE A 192 -19.22 3.21 4.28
CA ILE A 192 -18.15 2.40 4.87
C ILE A 192 -18.70 1.70 6.12
N SER A 193 -18.48 0.39 6.21
CA SER A 193 -18.88 -0.45 7.35
C SER A 193 -17.66 -1.14 7.98
N SER A 194 -17.77 -1.49 9.25
CA SER A 194 -16.77 -2.33 9.94
C SER A 194 -17.04 -3.82 9.69
N LEU A 195 -15.98 -4.59 9.42
CA LEU A 195 -16.00 -6.05 9.34
C LEU A 195 -16.27 -6.72 10.69
N ASP A 196 -16.04 -6.02 11.81
CA ASP A 196 -16.29 -6.54 13.15
C ASP A 196 -17.73 -6.30 13.62
N ASN A 197 -18.53 -5.57 12.84
CA ASN A 197 -19.97 -5.53 13.03
C ASN A 197 -20.55 -6.96 13.01
N VAL A 198 -21.42 -7.26 13.97
CA VAL A 198 -22.00 -8.61 14.19
C VAL A 198 -22.62 -9.19 12.91
N TYR A 199 -23.29 -8.36 12.11
CA TYR A 199 -23.89 -8.78 10.85
C TYR A 199 -22.83 -9.18 9.82
N TRP A 200 -21.88 -8.27 9.54
CA TRP A 200 -20.84 -8.52 8.53
C TRP A 200 -19.90 -9.66 8.93
N LYS A 201 -19.56 -9.75 10.21
CA LYS A 201 -18.76 -10.85 10.76
C LYS A 201 -19.45 -12.20 10.60
N ARG A 202 -20.77 -12.26 10.80
CA ARG A 202 -21.55 -13.51 10.64
C ARG A 202 -21.59 -14.00 9.20
N TYR A 203 -21.68 -13.08 8.24
CA TYR A 203 -21.90 -13.43 6.83
C TYR A 203 -20.65 -13.34 5.96
N TYR A 204 -19.49 -12.99 6.53
CA TYR A 204 -18.22 -12.98 5.81
C TYR A 204 -17.94 -14.37 5.23
N TRP A 205 -17.55 -14.42 3.95
CA TRP A 205 -17.36 -15.68 3.24
C TRP A 205 -15.93 -15.88 2.72
N GLN A 206 -15.43 -14.96 1.89
CA GLN A 206 -14.08 -15.06 1.31
C GLN A 206 -13.54 -13.68 0.94
N SER A 207 -12.25 -13.60 0.60
CA SER A 207 -11.65 -12.39 0.05
C SER A 207 -10.73 -12.67 -1.14
N ARG A 208 -10.58 -11.67 -2.00
CA ARG A 208 -9.77 -11.74 -3.22
C ARG A 208 -8.92 -10.49 -3.38
N ARG A 209 -7.68 -10.64 -3.86
CA ARG A 209 -6.83 -9.53 -4.29
C ARG A 209 -6.77 -9.48 -5.82
N PRO A 210 -7.57 -8.60 -6.47
CA PRO A 210 -7.52 -8.43 -7.92
C PRO A 210 -6.37 -7.52 -8.38
N LEU A 211 -5.86 -6.64 -7.50
CA LEU A 211 -4.75 -5.74 -7.84
C LEU A 211 -3.42 -6.51 -7.90
N ALA A 212 -2.84 -6.57 -9.09
CA ALA A 212 -1.45 -6.98 -9.29
C ALA A 212 -0.49 -5.80 -8.99
N PRO A 213 0.79 -6.08 -8.66
CA PRO A 213 1.79 -5.03 -8.42
C PRO A 213 1.92 -4.00 -9.56
N SER A 214 1.67 -4.41 -10.81
CA SER A 214 1.67 -3.53 -11.98
C SER A 214 0.62 -2.43 -11.92
N HIS A 215 -0.57 -2.71 -11.38
CA HIS A 215 -1.62 -1.70 -11.21
C HIS A 215 -1.25 -0.69 -10.11
N MET A 216 -0.55 -1.13 -9.07
CA MET A 216 -0.10 -0.25 -8.00
C MET A 216 1.04 0.69 -8.43
N ALA A 217 1.90 0.25 -9.35
CA ALA A 217 2.95 1.10 -9.91
C ALA A 217 2.38 2.32 -10.66
N LYS A 218 1.30 2.13 -11.43
CA LYS A 218 0.64 3.22 -12.16
C LYS A 218 0.09 4.33 -11.26
N LEU A 219 -0.43 3.98 -10.07
CA LEU A 219 -0.89 4.98 -9.09
C LEU A 219 0.25 5.85 -8.56
N LYS A 220 1.46 5.30 -8.42
CA LYS A 220 2.63 6.06 -7.97
C LYS A 220 3.07 7.07 -9.02
N ASP A 221 3.01 6.68 -10.28
CA ASP A 221 3.38 7.56 -11.38
C ASP A 221 2.36 8.71 -11.52
N SER A 222 1.06 8.44 -11.41
CA SER A 222 0.04 9.48 -11.50
C SER A 222 0.01 10.41 -10.28
N SER A 223 0.24 9.89 -9.08
CA SER A 223 0.33 10.71 -7.86
C SER A 223 1.58 11.59 -7.82
N SER A 224 2.74 11.09 -8.28
CA SER A 224 3.96 11.89 -8.40
C SER A 224 3.85 12.99 -9.46
N LEU A 225 3.19 12.71 -10.60
CA LEU A 225 2.92 13.73 -11.62
C LEU A 225 1.99 14.83 -11.10
N ASN A 226 0.95 14.49 -10.33
CA ASN A 226 0.05 15.47 -9.74
C ASN A 226 0.73 16.30 -8.63
N ALA A 227 1.57 15.69 -7.80
CA ALA A 227 2.34 16.41 -6.78
C ALA A 227 3.31 17.44 -7.40
N SER A 228 3.91 17.13 -8.56
CA SER A 228 4.81 18.05 -9.27
C SER A 228 4.10 19.21 -9.98
N ARG A 229 2.78 19.14 -10.17
CA ARG A 229 1.96 20.16 -10.83
C ARG A 229 1.25 21.13 -9.87
N SER A 230 1.28 20.86 -8.56
CA SER A 230 0.66 21.70 -7.53
C SER A 230 1.67 22.59 -6.78
N MET A 231 2.90 22.67 -7.26
CA MET A 231 3.93 23.65 -6.85
C MET A 231 4.14 24.66 -7.97
#